data_AF-A0A970JMQ4-F1
#
_entry.id   AF-A0A970JMQ4-F1
#
_cell.length_a   1.000
_cell.length_b   1.000
_cell.length_c   1.000
_cell.angle_alpha   90.00
_cell.angle_beta   90.00
_cell.angle_gamma   90.00
#
_symmetry.space_group_name_H-M   'P 1'
#
loop_
_entity.id
_entity.type
_entity.pdbx_description
1 polymer ?
#
loop_
_entity_poly.entity_id
_entity_poly.type
_entity_poly.pdbx_seq_one_letter_code
_entity_poly.pdbx_strand_id
1 'polypeptide(L)' 'MIEIRNNINNYNNSYIEDNNNFIKVLKRIAFGYRFFIRFKARIMNCKGIFYLK' A
#
# COMPACT_ATOMS: atom_id res chain seq x y z
N MET A 1 20.08 18.60 -18.57
CA MET A 1 18.77 19.25 -18.34
C MET A 1 17.72 18.17 -18.36
N ILE A 2 17.11 17.86 -17.21
CA ILE A 2 15.94 16.99 -17.17
C ILE A 2 14.72 17.92 -17.21
N GLU A 3 13.95 17.84 -18.29
CA GLU A 3 12.68 18.56 -18.43
C GLU A 3 11.73 18.12 -17.31
N ILE A 4 11.45 19.04 -16.39
CA ILE A 4 10.31 18.92 -15.48
C ILE A 4 9.07 19.27 -16.31
N ARG A 5 8.59 18.31 -17.10
CA ARG A 5 7.31 18.44 -17.79
C ARG A 5 6.24 17.89 -16.86
N ASN A 6 5.52 18.81 -16.22
CA ASN A 6 4.29 18.54 -15.48
C ASN A 6 3.27 17.87 -16.42
N ASN A 7 3.34 16.54 -16.57
CA ASN A 7 2.35 15.79 -17.34
C ASN A 7 1.27 15.26 -16.40
N ILE A 8 0.27 16.11 -16.24
CA ILE A 8 -1.02 15.76 -15.69
C ILE A 8 -1.69 14.84 -16.73
N ASN A 9 -1.86 13.55 -16.37
CA ASN A 9 -2.90 12.60 -16.84
C ASN A 9 -2.43 11.25 -17.45
N ASN A 10 -2.87 10.18 -16.76
CA ASN A 10 -3.23 8.82 -17.20
C ASN A 10 -2.18 7.74 -17.50
N TYR A 11 -0.89 8.03 -17.64
CA TYR A 11 0.15 6.98 -17.85
C TYR A 11 1.24 7.01 -16.79
N ASN A 12 0.86 7.20 -15.53
CA ASN A 12 1.81 7.24 -14.42
C ASN A 12 1.75 5.88 -13.70
N ASN A 13 2.84 5.13 -13.73
CA ASN A 13 2.97 3.84 -13.04
C ASN A 13 2.88 3.98 -11.51
N SER A 14 2.82 5.20 -10.98
CA SER A 14 2.75 5.53 -9.56
C SER A 14 1.68 4.72 -8.83
N TYR A 15 0.46 4.59 -9.38
CA TYR A 15 -0.60 3.81 -8.73
C TYR A 15 -0.26 2.31 -8.60
N ILE A 16 0.40 1.74 -9.60
CA ILE A 16 0.83 0.33 -9.59
C ILE A 16 2.06 0.16 -8.67
N GLU A 17 2.99 1.10 -8.69
CA GLU A 17 4.18 1.14 -7.83
C GLU A 17 3.82 1.26 -6.35
N ASP A 18 2.88 2.14 -6.01
CA ASP A 18 2.38 2.32 -4.66
C ASP A 18 1.76 1.03 -4.13
N ASN A 19 0.94 0.34 -4.95
CA ASN A 19 0.36 -0.95 -4.60
C ASN A 19 1.43 -2.05 -4.42
N ASN A 20 2.43 -2.10 -5.30
CA ASN A 20 3.53 -3.04 -5.20
C ASN A 20 4.37 -2.81 -3.95
N ASN A 21 4.67 -1.56 -3.61
CA ASN A 21 5.39 -1.20 -2.39
C ASN A 21 4.57 -1.51 -1.14
N PHE A 22 3.26 -1.25 -1.15
CA PHE A 22 2.36 -1.62 -0.07
C PHE A 22 2.37 -3.13 0.19
N ILE A 23 2.25 -3.95 -0.86
CA ILE A 23 2.30 -5.42 -0.74
C ILE A 23 3.67 -5.89 -0.23
N LYS A 24 4.78 -5.28 -0.68
CA LYS A 24 6.13 -5.59 -0.18
C LYS A 24 6.26 -5.29 1.32
N VAL A 25 5.75 -4.14 1.78
CA VAL A 25 5.72 -3.79 3.21
C VAL A 25 4.85 -4.78 3.99
N LEU A 26 3.64 -5.07 3.51
CA LEU A 26 2.72 -6.04 4.11
C LEU A 26 3.40 -7.39 4.36
N LYS A 27 4.02 -7.95 3.32
CA LYS A 27 4.66 -9.27 3.38
C LYS A 27 5.79 -9.29 4.41
N ARG A 28 6.53 -8.18 4.58
CA ARG A 28 7.58 -8.07 5.60
C ARG A 28 7.01 -8.08 7.03
N ILE A 29 5.90 -7.39 7.27
CA ILE A 29 5.30 -7.33 8.61
C ILE A 29 4.49 -8.61 8.92
N ALA A 30 4.02 -9.33 7.89
CA ALA A 30 3.23 -10.55 8.03
C ALA A 30 3.92 -11.66 8.85
N PHE A 31 5.25 -11.78 8.74
CA PHE A 31 6.03 -12.80 9.47
C PHE A 31 5.91 -12.69 11.00
N GLY A 32 5.52 -11.53 11.55
CA GLY A 32 5.29 -11.34 12.99
C GLY A 32 3.88 -11.65 13.48
N TYR A 33 2.94 -12.00 12.59
CA TYR A 33 1.54 -12.22 12.96
C TYR A 33 1.21 -13.71 13.08
N ARG A 34 0.91 -14.14 14.31
CA ARG A 34 0.43 -15.50 14.62
C ARG A 34 -0.89 -15.85 13.91
N PHE A 35 -1.74 -14.86 13.60
CA PHE A 35 -3.04 -15.07 12.97
C PHE A 35 -3.29 -14.06 11.84
N PHE A 36 -3.81 -14.55 10.71
CA PHE A 36 -4.17 -13.73 9.56
C PHE A 36 -5.17 -12.61 9.91
N ILE A 37 -6.07 -12.83 10.87
CA ILE A 37 -7.04 -11.84 11.33
C ILE A 37 -6.34 -10.59 11.92
N ARG A 38 -5.28 -10.79 12.71
CA ARG A 38 -4.51 -9.69 13.31
C ARG A 38 -3.71 -8.93 12.24
N PHE A 39 -3.20 -9.65 11.25
CA PHE A 39 -2.56 -9.06 10.07
C PHE A 39 -3.56 -8.22 9.25
N LYS A 40 -4.72 -8.80 8.92
CA LYS A 40 -5.83 -8.13 8.21
C LYS A 40 -6.27 -6.87 8.94
N ALA A 41 -6.46 -6.92 10.25
CA ALA A 41 -6.83 -5.75 11.05
C ALA A 41 -5.80 -4.63 10.93
N ARG A 42 -4.49 -4.93 10.96
CA ARG A 42 -3.44 -3.91 10.79
C ARG A 42 -3.42 -3.32 9.39
N ILE A 43 -3.66 -4.11 8.35
CA ILE A 43 -3.77 -3.62 6.97
C ILE A 43 -4.91 -2.62 6.84
N MET A 44 -6.07 -2.96 7.43
CA MET A 44 -7.26 -2.11 7.41
C MET A 44 -7.06 -0.84 8.23
N ASN A 45 -6.37 -0.92 9.38
CA ASN A 45 -5.88 0.23 10.14
C ASN A 45 -5.00 1.14 9.27
N CYS A 46 -3.96 0.58 8.63
CA CYS A 46 -3.02 1.35 7.80
C CYS A 46 -3.67 2.02 6.58
N LYS A 47 -4.74 1.44 6.03
CA LYS A 47 -5.50 2.05 4.94
C LYS A 47 -6.61 3.00 5.42
N GLY A 48 -6.81 3.16 6.74
CA GLY A 48 -7.90 3.97 7.28
C GLY A 48 -9.30 3.40 7.03
N ILE A 49 -9.40 2.12 6.64
CA ILE A 49 -10.67 1.45 6.30
C ILE A 49 -11.17 0.66 7.51
N PHE A 50 -11.23 1.29 8.68
CA PHE A 50 -11.68 0.62 9.89
C PHE A 50 -13.17 0.24 9.78
N TYR A 51 -13.45 -1.05 9.61
CA TYR A 51 -14.75 -1.60 9.97
C TYR A 51 -14.68 -1.93 11.46
N LEU A 52 -15.09 -0.96 12.28
CA LEU A 52 -15.56 -1.26 13.63
C LEU A 52 -16.92 -1.95 13.48
N LYS A 53 -16.92 -3.28 13.62
CA LYS A 53 -18.12 -4.02 14.02
C LYS A 53 -17.74 -5.29 14.76
#